data_AF-A0A158KBX9-F1
#
_entry.id   AF-A0A158KBX9-F1
#
_cell.length_a   1.000
_cell.length_b   1.000
_cell.length_c   1.000
_cell.angle_alpha   90.00
_cell.angle_beta   90.00
_cell.angle_gamma   90.00
#
_symmetry.space_group_name_H-M   'P 1'
#
loop_
_entity.id
_entity.type
_entity.pdbx_description
1 polymer ?
#
loop_
_entity_poly.entity_id
_entity_poly.type
_entity_poly.pdbx_seq_one_letter_code
_entity_poly.pdbx_strand_id
1 'polypeptide(L)'
;MTAAATAFPASSTFGTSSAALAGLDDPALAVWLKQQKSARNEVVLVHAGTTWTVYERPSTRGVLQSADPESKSKNAFKALARQQRLFAVEISHAEISEATTVDAAWAPRVMSEQEIDEFAEQRKVYLGRVDGRGEAVTLDTANQVWADAGGCCMFRGCGHDLSVVPLYNKGARIAHLAHIIASDPCGPRGTDKDSHRQSTLAENIMLMCDAHHRLIDSFAPDRFYAQRLREMRRLHTVTVRGYHAALRHCVAQVVTIFGDIGAAPTRYRDSEFMEALLSNRPLKYPFVGERPLIRKS
;
A
#
# COMPACT_ATOMS: atom_id res chain seq x y z
N MET A 1 41.94 32.71 5.70
CA MET A 1 41.73 31.37 6.29
C MET A 1 40.28 31.00 6.07
N THR A 2 40.05 30.07 5.16
CA THR A 2 38.76 29.66 4.59
C THR A 2 38.00 28.75 5.56
N ALA A 3 36.71 29.05 5.77
CA ALA A 3 35.80 28.20 6.53
C ALA A 3 35.49 26.94 5.70
N ALA A 4 35.84 25.77 6.23
CA ALA A 4 35.52 24.49 5.62
C ALA A 4 34.04 24.17 5.87
N ALA A 5 33.23 24.23 4.81
CA ALA A 5 31.87 23.75 4.81
C ALA A 5 31.88 22.22 4.82
N THR A 6 31.45 21.61 5.92
CA THR A 6 31.23 20.17 6.02
C THR A 6 29.98 19.81 5.21
N ALA A 7 30.20 19.29 4.02
CA ALA A 7 29.15 18.70 3.19
C ALA A 7 28.59 17.44 3.86
N PHE A 8 27.29 17.42 4.13
CA PHE A 8 26.57 16.20 4.50
C PHE A 8 26.56 15.24 3.31
N PRO A 9 26.84 13.93 3.50
CA PRO A 9 26.73 12.97 2.41
C PRO A 9 25.26 12.82 2.02
N ALA A 10 25.00 12.93 0.72
CA ALA A 10 23.69 12.71 0.14
C ALA A 10 23.18 11.31 0.52
N SER A 11 22.04 11.28 1.21
CA SER A 11 21.28 10.06 1.44
C SER A 11 20.93 9.45 0.09
N SER A 12 21.39 8.23 -0.16
CA SER A 12 21.11 7.47 -1.37
C SER A 12 19.59 7.36 -1.55
N THR A 13 19.08 8.03 -2.57
CA THR A 13 17.70 7.98 -3.02
C THR A 13 17.40 6.61 -3.61
N PHE A 14 17.01 5.64 -2.77
CA PHE A 14 16.16 4.53 -3.19
C PHE A 14 14.70 4.87 -2.86
N GLY A 15 14.17 5.80 -3.65
CA GLY A 15 12.79 6.22 -3.58
C GLY A 15 12.25 6.39 -4.99
N THR A 16 12.04 5.28 -5.71
CA THR A 16 11.06 5.32 -6.79
C THR A 16 9.73 5.67 -6.13
N SER A 17 9.26 6.91 -6.34
CA SER A 17 7.98 7.38 -5.81
C SER A 17 6.88 6.37 -6.15
N SER A 18 5.94 6.13 -5.22
CA SER A 18 4.72 5.34 -5.49
C SER A 18 4.01 5.81 -6.77
N ALA A 19 4.08 7.12 -7.08
CA ALA A 19 3.54 7.70 -8.30
C ALA A 19 4.29 7.28 -9.59
N ALA A 20 5.59 6.98 -9.52
CA ALA A 20 6.36 6.47 -10.67
C ALA A 20 6.07 4.99 -10.97
N LEU A 21 5.34 4.31 -10.08
CA LEU A 21 4.87 2.93 -10.23
C LEU A 21 3.35 2.84 -10.41
N ALA A 22 2.67 3.97 -10.55
CA ALA A 22 1.23 4.00 -10.74
C ALA A 22 0.88 3.57 -12.18
N GLY A 23 0.29 2.40 -12.32
CA GLY A 23 -0.32 1.93 -13.57
C GLY A 23 -1.68 2.59 -13.83
N LEU A 24 -2.30 2.21 -14.95
CA LEU A 24 -3.69 2.53 -15.25
C LEU A 24 -4.62 1.69 -14.38
N ASP A 25 -5.30 2.32 -13.42
CA ASP A 25 -6.40 1.70 -12.68
C ASP A 25 -7.61 1.45 -13.59
N ASP A 26 -8.61 0.69 -13.12
CA ASP A 26 -9.76 0.30 -13.95
C ASP A 26 -10.49 1.49 -14.62
N PRO A 27 -10.78 2.61 -13.92
CA PRO A 27 -11.32 3.81 -14.56
C PRO A 27 -10.38 4.45 -15.59
N ALA A 28 -9.11 4.68 -15.26
CA ALA A 28 -8.15 5.31 -16.15
C ALA A 28 -7.89 4.46 -17.40
N LEU A 29 -7.79 3.14 -17.21
CA LEU A 29 -7.66 2.17 -18.28
C LEU A 29 -8.89 2.18 -19.20
N ALA A 30 -10.10 2.25 -18.64
CA ALA A 30 -11.32 2.35 -19.45
C ALA A 30 -11.34 3.64 -20.31
N VAL A 31 -10.86 4.77 -19.76
CA VAL A 31 -10.74 6.03 -20.51
C VAL A 31 -9.68 5.90 -21.61
N TRP A 32 -8.51 5.36 -21.28
CA TRP A 32 -7.41 5.16 -22.23
C TRP A 32 -7.84 4.24 -23.40
N LEU A 33 -8.47 3.09 -23.12
CA LEU A 33 -8.96 2.17 -24.15
C LEU A 33 -10.00 2.82 -25.07
N LYS A 34 -10.88 3.67 -24.53
CA LYS A 34 -11.85 4.44 -25.33
C LYS A 34 -11.16 5.43 -26.27
N GLN A 35 -10.09 6.09 -25.80
CA GLN A 35 -9.28 6.96 -26.65
C GLN A 35 -8.63 6.19 -27.79
N GLN A 36 -8.02 5.03 -27.51
CA GLN A 36 -7.42 4.17 -28.54
C GLN A 36 -8.46 3.68 -29.55
N LYS A 37 -9.66 3.32 -29.07
CA LYS A 37 -10.77 2.95 -29.94
C LYS A 37 -11.12 4.07 -30.93
N SER A 38 -11.30 5.30 -30.44
CA SER A 38 -11.63 6.48 -31.24
C SER A 38 -10.52 6.84 -32.24
N ALA A 39 -9.25 6.70 -31.84
CA ALA A 39 -8.09 6.98 -32.68
C ALA A 39 -7.83 5.92 -33.78
N ARG A 40 -8.58 4.83 -33.80
CA ARG A 40 -8.38 3.68 -34.71
C ARG A 40 -7.07 2.88 -34.50
N ASN A 41 -6.43 3.03 -33.34
CA ASN A 41 -5.21 2.30 -32.96
C ASN A 41 -5.43 0.83 -32.56
N GLU A 42 -4.48 -0.05 -32.84
CA GLU A 42 -4.49 -1.43 -32.33
C GLU A 42 -3.88 -1.48 -30.92
N VAL A 43 -4.49 -2.26 -30.02
CA VAL A 43 -4.05 -2.41 -28.63
C VAL A 43 -3.58 -3.83 -28.40
N VAL A 44 -2.44 -3.98 -27.72
CA VAL A 44 -1.91 -5.26 -27.26
C VAL A 44 -1.98 -5.31 -25.74
N LEU A 45 -2.57 -6.38 -25.22
CA LEU A 45 -2.53 -6.76 -23.82
C LEU A 45 -1.42 -7.80 -23.61
N VAL A 46 -0.45 -7.48 -22.78
CA VAL A 46 0.60 -8.41 -22.33
C VAL A 46 0.25 -8.84 -20.92
N HIS A 47 0.23 -10.14 -20.65
CA HIS A 47 -0.09 -10.64 -19.31
C HIS A 47 0.84 -11.76 -18.85
N ALA A 48 1.12 -11.78 -17.55
CA ALA A 48 1.68 -12.92 -16.83
C ALA A 48 0.92 -13.05 -15.50
N GLY A 49 0.05 -14.05 -15.39
CA GLY A 49 -0.86 -14.19 -14.25
C GLY A 49 -1.75 -12.95 -14.05
N THR A 50 -1.59 -12.25 -12.91
CA THR A 50 -2.30 -10.99 -12.62
C THR A 50 -1.56 -9.73 -13.01
N THR A 51 -0.31 -9.81 -13.43
CA THR A 51 0.41 -8.63 -13.90
C THR A 51 0.01 -8.39 -15.35
N TRP A 52 -0.66 -7.28 -15.61
CA TRP A 52 -1.13 -6.92 -16.94
C TRP A 52 -0.46 -5.62 -17.35
N THR A 53 -0.01 -5.54 -18.60
CA THR A 53 0.47 -4.31 -19.21
C THR A 53 -0.17 -4.14 -20.58
N VAL A 54 -0.37 -2.91 -21.01
CA VAL A 54 -0.97 -2.58 -22.30
C VAL A 54 -0.05 -1.66 -23.08
N TYR A 55 -0.06 -1.82 -24.41
CA TYR A 55 0.63 -0.91 -25.33
C TYR A 55 -0.11 -0.81 -26.67
N GLU A 56 0.30 0.15 -27.49
CA GLU A 56 -0.24 0.41 -28.82
C GLU A 56 0.61 -0.27 -29.92
N ARG A 57 0.00 -1.04 -30.83
CA ARG A 57 0.72 -1.94 -31.77
C ARG A 57 1.56 -1.29 -32.88
N PRO A 58 1.43 0.00 -33.30
CA PRO A 58 2.39 0.56 -34.26
C PRO A 58 3.70 1.01 -33.58
N SER A 59 3.78 1.02 -32.24
CA SER A 59 4.97 1.47 -31.53
C SER A 59 5.95 0.34 -31.27
N THR A 60 6.93 0.16 -32.16
CA THR A 60 8.15 -0.66 -31.92
C THR A 60 9.04 -0.11 -30.79
N ARG A 61 8.68 1.04 -30.21
CA ARG A 61 9.25 1.65 -28.99
C ARG A 61 8.17 1.99 -27.95
N GLY A 62 7.05 1.27 -27.95
CA GLY A 62 5.89 1.57 -27.11
C GLY A 62 6.24 1.50 -25.63
N VAL A 63 5.84 2.53 -24.88
CA VAL A 63 5.93 2.53 -23.41
C VAL A 63 4.90 1.53 -22.89
N LEU A 64 5.35 0.50 -22.18
CA LEU A 64 4.45 -0.45 -21.52
C LEU A 64 3.76 0.26 -20.34
N GLN A 65 2.44 0.22 -20.34
CA GLN A 65 1.64 0.80 -19.26
C GLN A 65 1.07 -0.34 -18.43
N SER A 66 1.49 -0.44 -17.17
CA SER A 66 0.88 -1.38 -16.22
C SER A 66 -0.61 -1.07 -16.09
N ALA A 67 -1.44 -2.12 -16.03
CA ALA A 67 -2.88 -2.02 -16.10
C ALA A 67 -3.53 -2.92 -15.03
N ASP A 68 -4.55 -2.42 -14.35
CA ASP A 68 -5.35 -3.20 -13.38
C ASP A 68 -6.83 -3.18 -13.77
N PRO A 69 -7.22 -4.02 -14.74
CA PRO A 69 -8.59 -4.05 -15.23
C PRO A 69 -9.56 -4.70 -14.26
N GLU A 70 -10.72 -4.08 -14.12
CA GLU A 70 -11.91 -4.62 -13.46
C GLU A 70 -13.14 -4.43 -14.39
N SER A 71 -14.30 -4.09 -13.83
CA SER A 71 -15.57 -4.10 -14.56
C SER A 71 -15.71 -2.97 -15.60
N LYS A 72 -15.08 -1.80 -15.40
CA LYS A 72 -15.24 -0.65 -16.32
C LYS A 72 -14.43 -0.82 -17.59
N SER A 73 -13.16 -1.21 -17.45
CA SER A 73 -12.24 -1.44 -18.58
C SER A 73 -12.61 -2.69 -19.38
N LYS A 74 -13.18 -3.72 -18.74
CA LYS A 74 -13.70 -4.93 -19.41
C LYS A 74 -14.60 -4.61 -20.60
N ASN A 75 -15.54 -3.68 -20.44
CA ASN A 75 -16.44 -3.27 -21.52
C ASN A 75 -15.69 -2.55 -22.67
N ALA A 76 -14.65 -1.79 -22.35
CA ALA A 76 -13.82 -1.12 -23.35
C ALA A 76 -12.96 -2.12 -24.13
N PHE A 77 -12.40 -3.13 -23.47
CA PHE A 77 -11.71 -4.24 -24.13
C PHE A 77 -12.62 -5.00 -25.10
N LYS A 78 -13.82 -5.39 -24.66
CA LYS A 78 -14.81 -6.06 -25.54
C LYS A 78 -15.14 -5.24 -26.78
N ALA A 79 -15.25 -3.92 -26.63
CA ALA A 79 -15.51 -3.03 -27.74
C ALA A 79 -14.36 -2.98 -28.77
N LEU A 80 -13.10 -3.15 -28.35
CA LEU A 80 -11.93 -3.27 -29.24
C LEU A 80 -11.85 -4.67 -29.89
N ALA A 81 -12.15 -5.72 -29.13
CA ALA A 81 -12.19 -7.10 -29.62
C ALA A 81 -13.23 -7.28 -30.76
N ARG A 82 -14.42 -6.67 -30.63
CA ARG A 82 -15.45 -6.65 -31.71
C ARG A 82 -14.95 -6.05 -33.02
N GLN A 83 -13.97 -5.16 -32.95
CA GLN A 83 -13.39 -4.51 -34.12
C GLN A 83 -12.12 -5.23 -34.61
N GLN A 84 -11.80 -6.40 -34.05
CA GLN A 84 -10.56 -7.16 -34.32
C GLN A 84 -9.27 -6.34 -34.10
N ARG A 85 -9.32 -5.40 -33.15
CA ARG A 85 -8.23 -4.45 -32.85
C ARG A 85 -7.61 -4.66 -31.46
N LEU A 86 -7.97 -5.74 -30.79
CA LEU A 86 -7.38 -6.16 -29.53
C LEU A 86 -6.57 -7.43 -29.75
N PHE A 87 -5.33 -7.41 -29.28
CA PHE A 87 -4.41 -8.53 -29.32
C PHE A 87 -3.96 -8.89 -27.90
N ALA A 88 -3.58 -10.14 -27.68
CA ALA A 88 -3.04 -10.61 -26.42
C ALA A 88 -1.74 -11.40 -26.63
N VAL A 89 -0.83 -11.30 -25.66
CA VAL A 89 0.36 -12.14 -25.55
C VAL A 89 0.57 -12.55 -24.09
N GLU A 90 0.78 -13.85 -23.88
CA GLU A 90 1.13 -14.42 -22.58
C GLU A 90 2.65 -14.55 -22.51
N ILE A 91 3.25 -14.07 -21.42
CA ILE A 91 4.70 -14.14 -21.18
C ILE A 91 4.98 -14.62 -19.75
N SER A 92 6.26 -14.89 -19.46
CA SER A 92 6.66 -15.30 -18.11
C SER A 92 6.61 -14.15 -17.09
N HIS A 93 6.44 -14.48 -15.80
CA HIS A 93 6.46 -13.48 -14.72
C HIS A 93 7.82 -12.74 -14.63
N ALA A 94 8.94 -13.42 -14.93
CA ALA A 94 10.25 -12.80 -14.94
C ALA A 94 10.36 -11.75 -16.06
N GLU A 95 9.87 -12.09 -17.25
CA GLU A 95 9.92 -11.24 -18.43
C GLU A 95 9.05 -10.00 -18.28
N ILE A 96 7.82 -10.12 -17.76
CA ILE A 96 6.94 -8.96 -17.57
C ILE A 96 7.47 -7.97 -16.51
N SER A 97 8.23 -8.46 -15.53
CA SER A 97 8.77 -7.66 -14.43
C SER A 97 9.91 -6.74 -14.89
N GLU A 98 10.69 -7.20 -15.86
CA GLU A 98 11.84 -6.50 -16.42
C GLU A 98 11.49 -5.69 -17.68
N ALA A 99 10.41 -6.07 -18.37
CA ALA A 99 9.96 -5.40 -19.59
C ALA A 99 9.57 -3.94 -19.33
N THR A 100 10.35 -3.02 -19.90
CA THR A 100 10.02 -1.58 -19.96
C THR A 100 9.58 -1.13 -21.35
N THR A 101 9.89 -1.93 -22.37
CA THR A 101 9.53 -1.72 -23.78
C THR A 101 9.05 -3.03 -24.40
N VAL A 102 8.35 -2.91 -25.52
CA VAL A 102 7.88 -4.05 -26.33
C VAL A 102 9.06 -4.92 -26.80
N ASP A 103 8.95 -6.24 -26.65
CA ASP A 103 9.90 -7.21 -27.24
C ASP A 103 9.45 -7.61 -28.65
N ALA A 104 10.39 -7.67 -29.59
CA ALA A 104 10.14 -8.09 -30.97
C ALA A 104 9.82 -9.58 -31.11
N ALA A 105 10.19 -10.40 -30.12
CA ALA A 105 9.87 -11.83 -30.07
C ALA A 105 8.42 -12.11 -29.67
N TRP A 106 7.72 -11.13 -29.09
CA TRP A 106 6.31 -11.28 -28.76
C TRP A 106 5.48 -11.48 -30.02
N ALA A 107 4.62 -12.50 -30.01
CA ALA A 107 3.71 -12.81 -31.11
C ALA A 107 2.24 -12.58 -30.67
N PRO A 108 1.75 -11.33 -30.63
CA PRO A 108 0.38 -11.05 -30.24
C PRO A 108 -0.63 -11.68 -31.20
N ARG A 109 -1.62 -12.38 -30.64
CA ARG A 109 -2.75 -12.96 -31.38
C ARG A 109 -4.02 -12.16 -31.12
N VAL A 110 -4.96 -12.18 -32.06
CA VAL A 110 -6.28 -11.54 -31.86
C VAL A 110 -6.95 -12.14 -30.63
N MET A 111 -7.54 -11.28 -29.81
CA MET A 111 -8.26 -11.65 -28.59
C MET A 111 -9.77 -11.45 -28.79
N SER A 112 -10.56 -12.46 -28.46
CA SER A 112 -12.02 -12.45 -28.57
C SER A 112 -12.72 -11.92 -27.32
N GLU A 113 -14.03 -11.64 -27.42
CA GLU A 113 -14.84 -11.24 -26.25
C GLU A 113 -14.96 -12.33 -25.19
N GLN A 114 -15.05 -13.60 -25.61
CA GLN A 114 -15.13 -14.75 -24.72
C GLN A 114 -13.85 -14.88 -23.89
N GLU A 115 -12.70 -14.72 -24.53
CA GLU A 115 -11.42 -14.73 -23.83
C GLU A 115 -11.33 -13.58 -22.82
N ILE A 116 -11.80 -12.37 -23.15
CA ILE A 116 -11.85 -11.27 -22.17
C ILE A 116 -12.72 -11.63 -20.95
N ASP A 117 -13.83 -12.34 -21.16
CA ASP A 117 -14.65 -12.85 -20.05
C ASP A 117 -13.89 -13.89 -19.23
N GLU A 118 -13.28 -14.88 -19.87
CA GLU A 118 -12.47 -15.92 -19.24
C GLU A 118 -11.31 -15.33 -18.45
N PHE A 119 -10.55 -14.40 -19.02
CA PHE A 119 -9.46 -13.70 -18.34
C PHE A 119 -9.96 -12.86 -17.17
N ALA A 120 -11.12 -12.20 -17.28
CA ALA A 120 -11.70 -11.47 -16.17
C ALA A 120 -12.14 -12.41 -15.04
N GLU A 121 -12.69 -13.59 -15.35
CA GLU A 121 -13.03 -14.61 -14.35
C GLU A 121 -11.77 -15.25 -13.75
N GLN A 122 -10.76 -15.61 -14.54
CA GLN A 122 -9.46 -16.09 -14.05
C GLN A 122 -8.77 -15.07 -13.15
N ARG A 123 -8.84 -13.77 -13.50
CA ARG A 123 -8.34 -12.68 -12.67
C ARG A 123 -9.12 -12.55 -11.37
N LYS A 124 -10.45 -12.76 -11.38
CA LYS A 124 -11.24 -12.86 -10.14
C LYS A 124 -10.77 -14.03 -9.29
N VAL A 125 -10.57 -15.22 -9.86
CA VAL A 125 -10.03 -16.39 -9.15
C VAL A 125 -8.69 -16.03 -8.52
N TYR A 126 -7.73 -15.54 -9.32
CA TYR A 126 -6.37 -15.23 -8.87
C TYR A 126 -6.31 -14.09 -7.82
N LEU A 127 -7.14 -13.04 -7.96
CA LEU A 127 -7.29 -11.99 -6.95
C LEU A 127 -8.11 -12.46 -5.73
N GLY A 128 -8.39 -13.76 -5.60
CA GLY A 128 -9.02 -14.39 -4.44
C GLY A 128 -10.54 -14.14 -4.34
N ARG A 129 -11.24 -14.02 -5.47
CA ARG A 129 -12.70 -13.77 -5.57
C ARG A 129 -13.53 -15.01 -5.97
N VAL A 130 -12.95 -16.21 -6.11
CA VAL A 130 -13.65 -17.52 -6.27
C VAL A 130 -12.81 -18.67 -5.65
N ASP A 131 -13.39 -19.89 -5.56
CA ASP A 131 -12.89 -21.10 -4.87
C ASP A 131 -11.36 -21.32 -4.88
N GLY A 132 -10.79 -21.64 -3.72
CA GLY A 132 -9.34 -21.83 -3.52
C GLY A 132 -8.73 -20.93 -2.43
N ARG A 133 -9.50 -19.93 -1.96
CA ARG A 133 -9.10 -19.09 -0.83
C ARG A 133 -9.07 -19.88 0.48
N GLY A 134 -8.06 -19.61 1.30
CA GLY A 134 -8.09 -19.94 2.72
C GLY A 134 -9.25 -19.25 3.44
N GLU A 135 -9.41 -19.58 4.71
CA GLU A 135 -10.48 -19.03 5.55
C GLU A 135 -10.50 -17.49 5.51
N ALA A 136 -11.70 -16.92 5.45
CA ALA A 136 -11.91 -15.49 5.41
C ALA A 136 -11.40 -14.82 6.69
N VAL A 137 -10.88 -13.59 6.54
CA VAL A 137 -10.41 -12.81 7.69
C VAL A 137 -11.56 -12.60 8.66
N THR A 138 -11.40 -13.09 9.89
CA THR A 138 -12.40 -12.95 10.96
C THR A 138 -12.50 -11.50 11.42
N LEU A 139 -13.60 -11.15 12.09
CA LEU A 139 -13.78 -9.81 12.65
C LEU A 139 -12.69 -9.48 13.70
N ASP A 140 -12.31 -10.45 14.53
CA ASP A 140 -11.26 -10.27 15.55
C ASP A 140 -9.90 -10.00 14.91
N THR A 141 -9.54 -10.77 13.88
CA THR A 141 -8.31 -10.52 13.10
C THR A 141 -8.35 -9.14 12.44
N ALA A 142 -9.48 -8.77 11.82
CA ALA A 142 -9.64 -7.45 11.22
C ALA A 142 -9.46 -6.33 12.26
N ASN A 143 -10.11 -6.44 13.42
CA ASN A 143 -9.99 -5.48 14.52
C ASN A 143 -8.55 -5.34 15.01
N GLN A 144 -7.83 -6.46 15.15
CA GLN A 144 -6.42 -6.44 15.53
C GLN A 144 -5.57 -5.72 14.49
N VAL A 145 -5.81 -5.96 13.19
CA VAL A 145 -5.09 -5.27 12.11
C VAL A 145 -5.38 -3.76 12.11
N TRP A 146 -6.63 -3.36 12.31
CA TRP A 146 -7.02 -1.95 12.44
C TRP A 146 -6.34 -1.27 13.64
N ALA A 147 -6.27 -1.96 14.77
CA ALA A 147 -5.57 -1.48 15.97
C ALA A 147 -4.05 -1.37 15.74
N ASP A 148 -3.42 -2.38 15.16
CA ASP A 148 -1.99 -2.39 14.82
C ASP A 148 -1.62 -1.27 13.83
N ALA A 149 -2.57 -0.90 12.96
CA ALA A 149 -2.42 0.15 11.96
C ALA A 149 -2.68 1.56 12.50
N GLY A 150 -3.32 1.69 13.67
CA GLY A 150 -3.76 2.98 14.21
C GLY A 150 -4.74 3.72 13.28
N GLY A 151 -5.53 2.98 12.50
CA GLY A 151 -6.44 3.56 11.49
C GLY A 151 -5.77 4.11 10.24
N CYS A 152 -4.44 3.98 10.08
CA CYS A 152 -3.71 4.53 8.95
C CYS A 152 -3.18 3.46 7.99
N CYS A 153 -3.00 3.81 6.71
CA CYS A 153 -2.36 2.94 5.73
C CYS A 153 -0.94 2.56 6.18
N MET A 154 -0.68 1.24 6.24
CA MET A 154 0.59 0.65 6.69
C MET A 154 1.69 0.61 5.61
N PHE A 155 1.42 1.15 4.41
CA PHE A 155 2.44 1.29 3.38
C PHE A 155 3.46 2.34 3.82
N ARG A 156 4.75 2.00 3.73
CA ARG A 156 5.84 2.87 4.19
C ARG A 156 5.76 4.25 3.52
N GLY A 157 5.61 5.29 4.33
CA GLY A 157 5.55 6.69 3.87
C GLY A 157 4.17 7.18 3.45
N CYS A 158 3.12 6.35 3.53
CA CYS A 158 1.76 6.77 3.21
C CYS A 158 1.07 7.45 4.41
N GLY A 159 0.75 6.69 5.46
CA GLY A 159 0.08 7.22 6.65
C GLY A 159 -1.31 7.83 6.40
N HIS A 160 -1.93 7.57 5.25
CA HIS A 160 -3.27 8.07 4.94
C HIS A 160 -4.27 7.56 5.98
N ASP A 161 -5.11 8.47 6.49
CA ASP A 161 -6.15 8.15 7.47
C ASP A 161 -7.29 7.39 6.78
N LEU A 162 -7.51 6.15 7.24
CA LEU A 162 -8.53 5.24 6.73
C LEU A 162 -9.72 5.14 7.69
N SER A 163 -9.69 5.83 8.82
CA SER A 163 -10.78 5.86 9.80
C SER A 163 -11.92 6.80 9.38
N VAL A 164 -11.67 7.70 8.43
CA VAL A 164 -12.63 8.71 7.95
C VAL A 164 -13.11 8.38 6.55
N VAL A 165 -14.41 8.12 6.39
CA VAL A 165 -15.03 7.93 5.07
C VAL A 165 -15.42 9.28 4.48
N PRO A 166 -14.94 9.65 3.27
CA PRO A 166 -15.31 10.90 2.62
C PRO A 166 -16.83 11.00 2.35
N LEU A 167 -17.43 12.13 2.74
CA LEU A 167 -18.89 12.35 2.63
C LEU A 167 -19.43 12.30 1.19
N TYR A 168 -18.61 12.63 0.20
CA TYR A 168 -19.01 12.75 -1.21
C TYR A 168 -18.87 11.44 -2.00
N ASN A 169 -18.30 10.38 -1.42
CA ASN A 169 -18.06 9.12 -2.11
C ASN A 169 -18.58 7.92 -1.31
N LYS A 170 -19.90 7.91 -1.07
CA LYS A 170 -20.64 6.95 -0.20
C LYS A 170 -20.53 5.46 -0.58
N GLY A 171 -19.69 5.08 -1.55
CA GLY A 171 -19.49 3.69 -1.96
C GLY A 171 -18.04 3.28 -2.19
N ALA A 172 -17.06 4.17 -2.03
CA ALA A 172 -15.66 3.81 -2.23
C ALA A 172 -15.12 3.12 -0.97
N ARG A 173 -14.67 1.86 -1.13
CA ARG A 173 -13.90 1.18 -0.09
C ARG A 173 -12.57 1.89 0.06
N ILE A 174 -12.39 2.62 1.16
CA ILE A 174 -11.16 3.38 1.42
C ILE A 174 -10.05 2.51 2.02
N ALA A 175 -10.41 1.39 2.65
CA ALA A 175 -9.52 0.55 3.43
C ALA A 175 -9.59 -0.92 2.99
N HIS A 176 -8.42 -1.54 2.86
CA HIS A 176 -8.23 -2.90 2.37
C HIS A 176 -7.42 -3.68 3.40
N LEU A 177 -7.88 -4.90 3.74
CA LEU A 177 -7.10 -5.88 4.49
C LEU A 177 -6.27 -6.67 3.48
N ALA A 178 -5.05 -6.20 3.24
CA ALA A 178 -4.14 -6.73 2.24
C ALA A 178 -3.32 -7.88 2.83
N HIS A 179 -3.32 -9.02 2.17
CA HIS A 179 -2.52 -10.18 2.56
C HIS A 179 -1.05 -9.99 2.16
N ILE A 180 -0.11 -10.23 3.08
CA ILE A 180 1.33 -10.25 2.78
C ILE A 180 1.65 -11.48 1.93
N ILE A 181 1.24 -12.66 2.40
CA ILE A 181 1.13 -13.89 1.61
C ILE A 181 -0.35 -14.06 1.29
N ALA A 182 -0.70 -14.05 0.00
CA ALA A 182 -2.08 -14.21 -0.45
C ALA A 182 -2.75 -15.42 0.20
N SER A 183 -4.05 -15.29 0.50
CA SER A 183 -4.85 -16.40 1.02
C SER A 183 -5.15 -17.49 -0.02
N ASP A 184 -4.89 -17.21 -1.29
CA ASP A 184 -4.96 -18.16 -2.40
C ASP A 184 -3.52 -18.57 -2.78
N PRO A 185 -3.19 -19.88 -2.89
CA PRO A 185 -1.90 -20.36 -3.38
C PRO A 185 -1.46 -19.79 -4.72
N CYS A 186 -2.40 -19.51 -5.62
CA CYS A 186 -2.14 -18.91 -6.92
C CYS A 186 -2.01 -17.38 -6.84
N GLY A 187 -2.39 -16.75 -5.73
CA GLY A 187 -2.35 -15.30 -5.58
C GLY A 187 -0.94 -14.72 -5.37
N PRO A 188 -0.79 -13.39 -5.31
CA PRO A 188 0.50 -12.74 -5.12
C PRO A 188 1.23 -13.25 -3.86
N ARG A 189 2.43 -13.83 -4.07
CA ARG A 189 3.28 -14.46 -3.03
C ARG A 189 2.63 -15.65 -2.31
N GLY A 190 1.52 -16.18 -2.83
CA GLY A 190 0.86 -17.38 -2.36
C GLY A 190 1.73 -18.63 -2.56
N THR A 191 1.56 -19.60 -1.67
CA THR A 191 2.07 -20.97 -1.82
C THR A 191 1.08 -21.98 -1.23
N ASP A 192 1.09 -23.23 -1.69
CA ASP A 192 0.23 -24.28 -1.12
C ASP A 192 0.45 -24.49 0.39
N LYS A 193 1.69 -24.25 0.84
CA LYS A 193 2.09 -24.46 2.24
C LYS A 193 1.56 -23.37 3.17
N ASP A 194 1.57 -22.11 2.73
CA ASP A 194 1.38 -20.96 3.61
C ASP A 194 0.06 -20.21 3.40
N SER A 195 -0.54 -20.24 2.21
CA SER A 195 -1.68 -19.37 1.87
C SER A 195 -2.89 -19.60 2.77
N HIS A 196 -3.31 -20.86 2.91
CA HIS A 196 -4.46 -21.21 3.76
C HIS A 196 -4.10 -21.10 5.24
N ARG A 197 -2.91 -21.57 5.63
CA ARG A 197 -2.45 -21.56 7.02
C ARG A 197 -2.32 -20.14 7.60
N GLN A 198 -1.99 -19.15 6.76
CA GLN A 198 -1.77 -17.76 7.18
C GLN A 198 -2.93 -16.83 6.80
N SER A 199 -4.03 -17.31 6.23
CA SER A 199 -5.09 -16.45 5.69
C SER A 199 -5.80 -15.62 6.77
N THR A 200 -5.88 -16.13 8.00
CA THR A 200 -6.56 -15.50 9.15
C THR A 200 -5.60 -14.92 10.18
N LEU A 201 -4.29 -15.02 9.97
CA LEU A 201 -3.29 -14.50 10.91
C LEU A 201 -3.12 -12.99 10.74
N ALA A 202 -3.31 -12.23 11.82
CA ALA A 202 -3.20 -10.76 11.79
C ALA A 202 -1.80 -10.29 11.35
N GLU A 203 -0.74 -11.02 11.71
CA GLU A 203 0.63 -10.74 11.29
C GLU A 203 0.88 -10.88 9.78
N ASN A 204 0.00 -11.61 9.07
CA ASN A 204 0.04 -11.77 7.62
C ASN A 204 -0.83 -10.73 6.89
N ILE A 205 -1.45 -9.78 7.60
CA ILE A 205 -2.37 -8.82 7.01
C ILE A 205 -1.92 -7.39 7.33
N MET A 206 -2.02 -6.51 6.34
CA MET A 206 -1.75 -5.08 6.43
C MET A 206 -3.00 -4.26 6.09
N LEU A 207 -3.25 -3.18 6.83
CA LEU A 207 -4.28 -2.21 6.45
C LEU A 207 -3.72 -1.26 5.37
N MET A 208 -4.36 -1.20 4.21
CA MET A 208 -3.91 -0.38 3.08
C MET A 208 -5.04 0.46 2.46
N CYS A 209 -4.69 1.61 1.88
CA CYS A 209 -5.58 2.31 0.95
C CYS A 209 -5.65 1.56 -0.39
N ASP A 210 -6.68 1.84 -1.20
CA ASP A 210 -6.87 1.19 -2.50
C ASP A 210 -5.63 1.31 -3.42
N ALA A 211 -5.04 2.51 -3.52
CA ALA A 211 -3.86 2.75 -4.35
C ALA A 211 -2.67 1.85 -3.97
N HIS A 212 -2.35 1.73 -2.68
CA HIS A 212 -1.22 0.91 -2.22
C HIS A 212 -1.55 -0.58 -2.22
N HIS A 213 -2.80 -0.96 -1.99
CA HIS A 213 -3.27 -2.34 -2.15
C HIS A 213 -3.07 -2.81 -3.60
N ARG A 214 -3.52 -2.04 -4.60
CA ARG A 214 -3.29 -2.36 -6.03
C ARG A 214 -1.81 -2.35 -6.41
N LEU A 215 -1.03 -1.43 -5.84
CA LEU A 215 0.41 -1.38 -6.09
C LEU A 215 1.10 -2.70 -5.74
N ILE A 216 0.82 -3.27 -4.57
CA ILE A 216 1.51 -4.47 -4.10
C ILE A 216 0.95 -5.77 -4.69
N ASP A 217 -0.32 -5.78 -5.13
CA ASP A 217 -0.99 -7.01 -5.59
C ASP A 217 -1.17 -7.08 -7.11
N SER A 218 -1.09 -5.95 -7.83
CA SER A 218 -1.41 -5.90 -9.25
C SER A 218 -0.35 -5.18 -10.09
N PHE A 219 0.19 -4.07 -9.62
CA PHE A 219 1.14 -3.28 -10.42
C PHE A 219 2.60 -3.70 -10.25
N ALA A 220 3.01 -4.09 -9.05
CA ALA A 220 4.41 -4.41 -8.77
C ALA A 220 4.60 -5.58 -7.78
N PRO A 221 3.89 -6.71 -7.92
CA PRO A 221 3.94 -7.81 -6.95
C PRO A 221 5.36 -8.34 -6.68
N ASP A 222 6.21 -8.38 -7.71
CA ASP A 222 7.60 -8.85 -7.59
C ASP A 222 8.50 -7.90 -6.78
N ARG A 223 8.20 -6.60 -6.80
CA ARG A 223 8.96 -5.60 -6.03
C ARG A 223 8.59 -5.63 -4.55
N PHE A 224 7.44 -6.20 -4.21
CA PHE A 224 6.89 -6.23 -2.86
C PHE A 224 6.79 -7.66 -2.32
N TYR A 225 7.92 -8.38 -2.35
CA TYR A 225 8.06 -9.71 -1.75
C TYR A 225 7.72 -9.73 -0.24
N ALA A 226 7.32 -10.90 0.27
CA ALA A 226 6.73 -11.05 1.60
C ALA A 226 7.57 -10.46 2.75
N GLN A 227 8.90 -10.66 2.73
CA GLN A 227 9.79 -10.11 3.76
C GLN A 227 9.79 -8.57 3.78
N ARG A 228 9.71 -7.92 2.61
CA ARG A 228 9.63 -6.45 2.53
C ARG A 228 8.33 -5.93 3.15
N LEU A 229 7.21 -6.57 2.86
CA LEU A 229 5.91 -6.21 3.43
C LEU A 229 5.85 -6.47 4.94
N ARG A 230 6.41 -7.59 5.43
CA ARG A 230 6.56 -7.86 6.87
C ARG A 230 7.35 -6.76 7.57
N GLU A 231 8.43 -6.28 6.97
CA GLU A 231 9.22 -5.19 7.55
C GLU A 231 8.46 -3.86 7.54
N MET A 232 7.69 -3.57 6.50
CA MET A 232 6.79 -2.40 6.48
C MET A 232 5.76 -2.47 7.61
N ARG A 233 5.07 -3.62 7.75
CA ARG A 233 4.12 -3.87 8.83
C ARG A 233 4.77 -3.67 10.21
N ARG A 234 5.93 -4.29 10.43
CA ARG A 234 6.67 -4.21 11.70
C ARG A 234 7.01 -2.77 12.07
N LEU A 235 7.58 -2.00 11.15
CA LEU A 235 7.98 -0.61 11.40
C LEU A 235 6.76 0.29 11.66
N HIS A 236 5.68 0.10 10.91
CA HIS A 236 4.44 0.84 11.13
C HIS A 236 3.87 0.55 12.52
N THR A 237 3.75 -0.73 12.91
CA THR A 237 3.23 -1.12 14.23
C THR A 237 4.13 -0.62 15.36
N VAL A 238 5.46 -0.61 15.20
CA VAL A 238 6.38 0.02 16.18
C VAL A 238 6.09 1.51 16.33
N THR A 239 5.84 2.22 15.23
CA THR A 239 5.52 3.65 15.23
C THR A 239 4.19 3.92 15.95
N VAL A 240 3.14 3.17 15.62
CA VAL A 240 1.82 3.27 16.27
C VAL A 240 1.92 2.98 17.77
N ARG A 241 2.67 1.93 18.17
CA ARG A 241 2.94 1.63 19.59
C ARG A 241 3.68 2.78 20.28
N GLY A 242 4.60 3.44 19.59
CA GLY A 242 5.28 4.65 20.07
C GLY A 242 4.29 5.79 20.37
N TYR A 243 3.35 6.06 19.46
CA TYR A 243 2.30 7.05 19.70
C TYR A 243 1.38 6.67 20.86
N HIS A 244 0.97 5.39 20.95
CA HIS A 244 0.18 4.91 22.09
C HIS A 244 0.93 5.06 23.42
N ALA A 245 2.24 4.82 23.43
CA ALA A 245 3.07 5.04 24.61
C ALA A 245 3.17 6.54 24.97
N ALA A 246 3.27 7.42 23.97
CA ALA A 246 3.30 8.86 24.17
C ALA A 246 1.96 9.45 24.68
N LEU A 247 0.84 8.78 24.41
CA LEU A 247 -0.47 9.12 24.97
C LEU A 247 -0.61 8.77 26.45
N ARG A 248 0.26 7.91 26.99
CA ARG A 248 0.25 7.58 28.42
C ARG A 248 0.82 8.75 29.22
N HIS A 249 0.06 9.25 30.17
CA HIS A 249 0.61 10.15 31.19
C HIS A 249 1.73 9.42 31.94
N CYS A 250 2.87 10.08 32.12
CA CYS A 250 3.90 9.56 33.01
C CYS A 250 3.35 9.52 34.43
N VAL A 251 3.53 8.40 35.12
CA VAL A 251 3.28 8.34 36.56
C VAL A 251 4.30 9.28 37.21
N ALA A 252 3.82 10.33 37.86
CA ALA A 252 4.64 11.28 38.58
C ALA A 252 4.27 11.24 40.06
N GLN A 253 5.27 11.29 40.93
CA GLN A 253 5.05 11.66 42.33
C GLN A 253 5.05 13.17 42.41
N VAL A 254 3.95 13.74 42.91
CA VAL A 254 3.84 15.18 43.08
C VAL A 254 4.22 15.53 44.49
N VAL A 255 5.21 16.42 44.64
CA VAL A 255 5.58 17.02 45.92
C VAL A 255 5.14 18.46 45.87
N THR A 256 4.31 18.87 46.83
CA THR A 256 3.89 20.26 46.95
C THR A 256 4.57 20.91 48.15
N ILE A 257 5.18 22.08 47.93
CA ILE A 257 5.87 22.87 48.95
C ILE A 257 5.01 24.11 49.21
N PHE A 258 4.57 24.27 50.46
CA PHE A 258 3.81 25.44 50.90
C PHE A 258 4.59 26.24 51.92
N GLY A 259 4.40 27.55 51.89
CA GLY A 259 4.83 28.46 52.94
C GLY A 259 3.70 29.45 53.25
N ASP A 260 3.54 29.79 54.51
CA ASP A 260 2.56 30.78 54.95
C ASP A 260 3.09 32.20 54.70
N ILE A 261 2.21 33.13 54.33
CA ILE A 261 2.56 34.54 54.16
C ILE A 261 1.97 35.32 55.33
N GLY A 262 2.83 35.86 56.21
CA GLY A 262 2.38 36.71 57.32
C GLY A 262 1.34 36.04 58.23
N ALA A 263 1.58 34.78 58.63
CA ALA A 263 0.68 33.94 59.41
C ALA A 263 -0.65 33.54 58.74
N ALA A 264 -0.85 33.86 57.45
CA ALA A 264 -1.98 33.36 56.68
C ALA A 264 -1.62 32.05 55.95
N PRO A 265 -2.45 30.99 56.08
CA PRO A 265 -2.20 29.72 55.40
C PRO A 265 -2.40 29.85 53.89
N THR A 266 -1.43 29.39 53.12
CA THR A 266 -1.55 29.33 51.66
C THR A 266 -2.52 28.23 51.26
N ARG A 267 -3.54 28.59 50.48
CA ARG A 267 -4.53 27.66 49.92
C ARG A 267 -4.53 27.77 48.41
N TYR A 268 -4.69 26.64 47.73
CA TYR A 268 -4.91 26.55 46.30
C TYR A 268 -6.08 25.60 46.05
N ARG A 269 -6.69 25.68 44.88
CA ARG A 269 -7.77 24.76 44.50
C ARG A 269 -7.17 23.53 43.85
N ASP A 270 -7.73 22.36 44.17
CA ASP A 270 -7.34 21.09 43.52
C ASP A 270 -7.44 21.18 41.99
N SER A 271 -8.40 21.93 41.45
CA SER A 271 -8.55 22.15 40.01
C SER A 271 -7.36 22.89 39.40
N GLU A 272 -6.85 23.94 40.04
CA GLU A 272 -5.71 24.73 39.56
C GLU A 272 -4.42 23.91 39.61
N PHE A 273 -4.28 23.08 40.65
CA PHE A 273 -3.16 22.15 40.78
C PHE A 273 -3.17 21.06 39.71
N MET A 274 -4.33 20.44 39.47
CA MET A 274 -4.48 19.44 38.41
C MET A 274 -4.26 20.04 37.03
N GLU A 275 -4.74 21.25 36.78
CA GLU A 275 -4.49 21.98 35.54
C GLU A 275 -2.99 22.26 35.37
N ALA A 276 -2.30 22.77 36.39
CA ALA A 276 -0.86 23.01 36.35
C ALA A 276 -0.04 21.73 36.06
N LEU A 277 -0.43 20.60 36.67
CA LEU A 277 0.19 19.29 36.43
C LEU A 277 0.02 18.80 34.98
N LEU A 278 -1.16 19.01 34.39
CA LEU A 278 -1.47 18.59 33.02
C LEU A 278 -0.95 19.56 31.95
N SER A 279 -0.79 20.84 32.31
CA SER A 279 -0.31 21.91 31.43
C SER A 279 1.16 21.73 31.03
N ASN A 280 1.95 21.07 31.87
CA ASN A 280 3.36 20.82 31.62
C ASN A 280 3.53 19.59 30.71
N ARG A 281 3.01 19.67 29.49
CA ARG A 281 3.33 18.71 28.41
C ARG A 281 4.70 19.08 27.82
N PRO A 282 5.80 18.37 28.12
CA PRO A 282 6.84 18.28 27.11
C PRO A 282 6.21 17.58 25.91
N LEU A 283 6.15 18.25 24.76
CA LEU A 283 5.96 17.60 23.47
C LEU A 283 7.14 16.63 23.29
N LYS A 284 7.04 15.42 23.87
CA LYS A 284 7.98 14.36 23.64
C LYS A 284 7.68 13.78 22.26
N TYR A 285 8.32 14.35 21.24
CA TYR A 285 8.71 13.54 20.08
C TYR A 285 10.04 12.85 20.42
N PRO A 286 10.11 11.51 20.37
CA PRO A 286 11.36 10.81 20.09
C PRO A 286 11.20 10.08 18.74
N PHE A 287 12.16 10.03 17.81
CA PHE A 287 13.47 9.41 17.99
C PHE A 287 14.32 9.74 16.74
N VAL A 288 15.35 10.58 16.88
CA VAL A 288 16.50 10.59 15.95
C VAL A 288 17.69 10.16 16.79
N GLY A 289 18.26 9.00 16.44
CA GLY A 289 19.14 8.24 17.30
C GLY A 289 20.38 8.99 17.75
N GLU A 290 20.56 9.10 19.06
CA GLU A 290 21.86 9.39 19.66
C GLU A 290 22.62 8.07 19.85
N ARG A 291 23.76 7.94 19.18
CA ARG A 291 24.74 6.89 19.49
C ARG A 291 25.34 7.20 20.87
N PRO A 292 25.62 6.19 21.71
CA PRO A 292 26.26 6.45 22.98
C PRO A 292 27.71 6.88 22.72
N LEU A 293 28.04 8.12 23.10
CA LEU A 293 29.43 8.55 23.26
C LEU A 293 29.99 7.82 24.48
N ILE A 294 30.65 6.69 24.22
CA ILE A 294 31.57 6.07 25.17
C ILE A 294 32.71 7.07 25.37
N ARG A 295 32.69 7.84 26.46
CA ARG A 295 33.89 8.48 26.98
C ARG A 295 34.71 7.41 27.69
N LYS A 296 35.80 6.98 27.06
CA LYS A 296 36.89 6.31 27.78
C LYS A 296 37.54 7.33 28.71
N SER A 297 37.50 7.06 30.00
CA SER A 297 38.55 7.47 30.95
C SER A 297 39.70 6.49 30.87
#